data_AF-A0A9D3Q9Q7-F1
#
_entry.id   AF-A0A9D3Q9Q7-F1
#
_cell.length_a   1.000
_cell.length_b   1.000
_cell.length_c   1.000
_cell.angle_alpha   90.00
_cell.angle_beta   90.00
_cell.angle_gamma   90.00
#
_symmetry.space_group_name_H-M   'P 1'
#
loop_
_entity.id
_entity.type
_entity.pdbx_description
1 polymer ?
#
loop_
_entity_poly.entity_id
_entity_poly.type
_entity_poly.pdbx_seq_one_letter_code
_entity_poly.pdbx_strand_id
1 'polypeptide(L)'
;MGGSSTQIAFTPKDPMKDPASAAQLRLYGFDYSVYTHSYLCYGKDQAMGQLLAKLIKAFSAYFYTFNFLGLAPQAPLPQVLSTIESFYKKDWAMVRFTVLI
;
A
#
# COMPACT_ATOMS: atom_id res chain seq x y z
N MET A 1 -12.58 12.49 10.97
CA MET A 1 -12.17 11.53 9.91
C MET A 1 -13.41 10.83 9.38
N GLY A 2 -13.60 10.74 8.07
CA GLY A 2 -14.72 10.02 7.46
C GLY A 2 -14.41 8.54 7.17
N GLY A 3 -15.37 7.83 6.59
CA GLY A 3 -15.18 6.45 6.13
C GLY A 3 -14.32 6.34 4.86
N SER A 4 -14.51 7.26 3.92
CA SER A 4 -13.80 7.29 2.63
C SER A 4 -12.57 8.21 2.64
N SER A 5 -12.70 9.44 3.13
CA SER A 5 -11.60 10.41 3.17
C SER A 5 -11.29 10.87 4.59
N THR A 6 -10.15 11.53 4.72
CA THR A 6 -9.82 12.32 5.90
C THR A 6 -9.42 13.73 5.48
N GLN A 7 -9.88 14.71 6.24
CA GLN A 7 -9.64 16.12 5.98
C GLN A 7 -8.80 16.73 7.09
N ILE A 8 -8.00 17.71 6.72
CA ILE A 8 -7.27 18.58 7.64
C ILE A 8 -7.46 20.02 7.18
N ALA A 9 -7.82 20.90 8.12
CA ALA A 9 -7.96 22.32 7.85
C ALA A 9 -7.39 23.15 9.01
N PHE A 10 -6.57 24.15 8.69
CA PHE A 10 -5.97 25.04 9.68
C PHE A 10 -5.46 26.32 9.02
N THR A 11 -5.20 27.36 9.82
CA THR A 11 -4.59 28.60 9.34
C THR A 11 -3.07 28.52 9.53
N PRO A 12 -2.27 28.37 8.45
CA PRO A 12 -0.81 28.33 8.57
C PRO A 12 -0.24 29.71 8.95
N LYS A 13 0.91 29.72 9.63
CA LYS A 13 1.65 30.96 9.91
C LYS A 13 2.46 31.43 8.70
N ASP A 14 3.02 30.47 7.97
CA ASP A 14 3.81 30.74 6.77
C ASP A 14 2.92 30.85 5.53
N PRO A 15 3.38 31.55 4.47
CA PRO A 15 2.69 31.59 3.19
C PRO A 15 2.44 30.18 2.64
N MET A 16 1.24 29.94 2.11
CA MET A 16 0.90 28.66 1.49
C MET A 16 1.73 28.40 0.25
N LYS A 17 2.41 27.23 0.21
CA LYS A 17 3.22 26.79 -0.93
C LYS A 17 2.37 26.45 -2.16
N ASP A 18 1.21 25.87 -1.93
CA ASP A 18 0.26 25.47 -2.97
C ASP A 18 -1.03 26.29 -2.85
N PRO A 19 -1.32 27.18 -3.82
CA PRO A 19 -2.56 27.94 -3.83
C PRO A 19 -3.82 27.07 -3.94
N ALA A 20 -3.74 25.88 -4.54
CA ALA A 20 -4.90 24.99 -4.69
C ALA A 20 -5.37 24.39 -3.36
N SER A 21 -4.48 24.36 -2.36
CA SER A 21 -4.79 23.94 -1.00
C SER A 21 -5.30 25.08 -0.10
N ALA A 22 -5.45 26.30 -0.64
CA ALA A 22 -5.91 27.47 0.10
C ALA A 22 -7.41 27.73 -0.13
N ALA A 23 -8.16 27.87 0.97
CA ALA A 23 -9.54 28.36 0.97
C ALA A 23 -9.57 29.78 1.54
N GLN A 24 -10.09 30.72 0.76
CA GLN A 24 -10.29 32.10 1.19
C GLN A 24 -11.70 32.26 1.77
N LEU A 25 -11.79 32.68 3.03
CA LEU A 25 -13.04 32.80 3.77
C LEU A 25 -13.11 34.15 4.45
N ARG A 26 -14.29 34.77 4.44
CA ARG A 26 -14.55 35.98 5.24
C ARG A 26 -15.50 35.66 6.38
N LEU A 27 -15.01 35.73 7.62
CA LEU A 27 -15.76 35.37 8.82
C LEU A 27 -15.77 36.58 9.77
N TYR A 28 -16.97 37.02 10.17
CA TYR A 28 -17.17 38.19 11.04
C TYR A 28 -16.48 39.48 10.55
N GLY A 29 -16.35 39.63 9.22
CA GLY A 29 -15.72 40.79 8.60
C GLY A 29 -14.21 40.66 8.38
N PHE A 30 -13.55 39.64 8.94
CA PHE A 30 -12.12 39.36 8.78
C PHE A 30 -11.86 38.34 7.68
N ASP A 31 -10.80 38.54 6.91
CA ASP A 31 -10.38 37.63 5.84
C ASP A 31 -9.38 36.59 6.39
N TYR A 32 -9.65 35.33 6.12
CA TYR A 32 -8.86 34.18 6.54
C TYR A 32 -8.41 33.38 5.31
N SER A 33 -7.12 33.07 5.28
CA SER A 33 -6.55 32.11 4.34
C SER A 33 -6.32 30.78 5.06
N VAL A 34 -7.23 29.83 4.83
CA VAL A 34 -7.26 28.53 5.52
C VAL A 34 -6.66 27.47 4.60
N TYR A 35 -5.64 26.76 5.07
CA TYR A 35 -5.19 25.55 4.41
C TYR A 35 -6.26 24.47 4.58
N THR A 36 -6.62 23.78 3.50
CA THR A 36 -7.52 22.63 3.54
C THR A 36 -7.09 21.58 2.53
N HIS A 37 -7.10 20.31 2.96
CA HIS A 37 -6.85 19.20 2.05
C HIS A 37 -7.69 17.99 2.44
N SER A 38 -8.17 17.27 1.43
CA SER A 38 -8.93 16.03 1.59
C SER A 38 -8.15 14.86 0.99
N TYR A 39 -7.65 13.99 1.85
CA TYR A 39 -6.97 12.76 1.44
C TYR A 39 -8.02 11.69 1.14
N LEU A 40 -8.35 11.54 -0.15
CA LEU A 40 -9.27 10.51 -0.63
C LEU A 40 -8.68 9.11 -0.45
N CYS A 41 -9.48 8.12 -0.08
CA CYS A 41 -9.05 6.75 0.25
C CYS A 41 -8.30 6.58 1.57
N TYR A 42 -8.12 7.66 2.33
CA TYR A 42 -7.49 7.62 3.66
C TYR A 42 -8.49 7.74 4.82
N GLY A 43 -9.79 7.66 4.53
CA GLY A 43 -10.81 7.47 5.55
C GLY A 43 -10.74 6.08 6.19
N LYS A 44 -11.40 5.91 7.33
CA LYS A 44 -11.27 4.70 8.17
C LYS A 44 -11.55 3.41 7.40
N ASP A 45 -12.63 3.37 6.62
CA ASP A 45 -13.08 2.15 5.97
C ASP A 45 -12.22 1.83 4.74
N GLN A 46 -11.85 2.85 3.96
CA GLN A 46 -10.93 2.66 2.83
C GLN A 46 -9.51 2.30 3.30
N ALA A 47 -9.01 2.89 4.38
CA ALA A 47 -7.73 2.52 4.98
C ALA A 47 -7.73 1.07 5.48
N MET A 48 -8.81 0.65 6.15
CA MET A 48 -8.98 -0.74 6.59
C MET A 48 -9.07 -1.70 5.40
N GLY A 49 -9.82 -1.35 4.36
CA GLY A 49 -9.92 -2.14 3.13
C GLY A 49 -8.57 -2.30 2.42
N GLN A 50 -7.78 -1.22 2.33
CA GLN A 50 -6.43 -1.27 1.79
C GLN A 50 -5.50 -2.16 2.62
N LEU A 51 -5.58 -2.08 3.96
CA LEU A 51 -4.81 -2.95 4.85
C LEU A 51 -5.18 -4.42 4.63
N LEU A 52 -6.48 -4.73 4.61
CA LEU A 52 -6.97 -6.09 4.39
C LEU A 52 -6.54 -6.63 3.02
N ALA A 53 -6.66 -5.83 1.96
CA ALA A 53 -6.22 -6.23 0.62
C ALA A 53 -4.72 -6.53 0.57
N LYS A 54 -3.89 -5.71 1.24
CA LYS A 54 -2.44 -5.95 1.36
C LYS A 54 -2.14 -7.24 2.11
N LEU A 55 -2.84 -7.51 3.21
CA LEU A 55 -2.69 -8.75 3.98
C LEU A 55 -3.07 -9.97 3.14
N ILE A 56 -4.25 -9.96 2.50
CA ILE A 56 -4.71 -11.05 1.64
C ILE A 56 -3.71 -11.31 0.52
N LYS A 57 -3.20 -10.26 -0.13
CA LYS A 57 -2.19 -10.38 -1.19
C LYS A 57 -0.88 -10.98 -0.67
N ALA A 58 -0.42 -10.57 0.52
CA ALA A 58 0.80 -11.13 1.11
C ALA A 58 0.62 -12.61 1.46
N PHE A 59 -0.51 -12.99 2.05
CA PHE A 59 -0.83 -14.39 2.37
C PHE A 59 -0.93 -15.26 1.12
N SER A 60 -1.66 -14.80 0.09
CA SER A 60 -1.80 -15.55 -1.15
C SER A 60 -0.46 -15.66 -1.89
N ALA A 61 0.29 -14.57 -2.02
CA ALA A 61 1.61 -14.60 -2.62
C ALA A 61 2.55 -15.56 -1.88
N TYR A 62 2.60 -15.51 -0.54
CA TYR A 62 3.35 -16.46 0.27
C TYR A 62 2.95 -17.90 -0.03
N PHE A 63 1.64 -18.21 0.02
CA PHE A 63 1.13 -19.56 -0.20
C PHE A 63 1.47 -20.08 -1.61
N TYR A 64 1.15 -19.31 -2.65
CA TYR A 64 1.39 -19.74 -4.04
C TYR A 64 2.88 -19.85 -4.36
N THR A 65 3.72 -18.94 -3.85
CA THR A 65 5.17 -19.03 -4.07
C THR A 65 5.78 -20.23 -3.37
N PHE A 66 5.38 -20.52 -2.12
CA PHE A 66 5.85 -21.71 -1.41
C PHE A 66 5.37 -22.99 -2.09
N ASN A 67 4.10 -23.06 -2.48
CA ASN A 67 3.54 -24.21 -3.21
C ASN A 67 4.26 -24.44 -4.55
N PHE A 68 4.51 -23.37 -5.32
CA PHE A 68 5.24 -23.43 -6.58
C PHE A 68 6.68 -23.96 -6.40
N LEU A 69 7.35 -23.53 -5.32
CA LEU A 69 8.68 -24.02 -4.96
C LEU A 69 8.67 -25.41 -4.31
N GLY A 70 7.50 -26.03 -4.11
CA GLY A 70 7.34 -27.31 -3.44
C GLY A 70 7.69 -27.27 -1.95
N LEU A 71 7.61 -26.09 -1.33
CA LEU A 71 7.89 -25.86 0.09
C LEU A 71 6.61 -25.98 0.92
N ALA A 72 6.69 -26.66 2.06
CA ALA A 72 5.62 -26.66 3.04
C ALA A 72 5.46 -25.26 3.67
N PRO A 73 4.23 -24.87 4.08
CA PRO A 73 4.04 -23.68 4.88
C PRO A 73 4.94 -23.72 6.11
N GLN A 74 5.65 -22.62 6.38
CA GLN A 74 6.59 -22.47 7.50
C GLN A 74 7.82 -23.41 7.43
N ALA A 75 8.23 -23.85 6.24
CA ALA A 75 9.47 -24.60 6.05
C ALA A 75 10.68 -23.88 6.70
N PRO A 76 11.65 -24.63 7.29
CA PRO A 76 12.83 -24.05 7.92
C PRO A 76 13.62 -23.14 6.97
N LEU A 77 14.14 -22.01 7.48
CA LEU A 77 14.92 -21.05 6.69
C LEU A 77 16.06 -21.69 5.87
N PRO A 78 16.85 -22.65 6.38
CA PRO A 78 17.90 -23.29 5.58
C PRO A 78 17.35 -24.04 4.35
N GLN A 79 16.18 -24.66 4.49
CA GLN A 79 15.51 -25.35 3.38
C GLN A 79 14.98 -24.34 2.36
N VAL A 80 14.35 -23.26 2.82
CA VAL A 80 13.86 -22.19 1.95
C VAL A 80 15.00 -21.58 1.13
N LEU A 81 16.11 -21.24 1.78
CA LEU A 81 17.27 -20.63 1.13
C LEU A 81 17.89 -21.57 0.09
N SER A 82 18.12 -22.84 0.44
CA SER A 82 18.69 -23.80 -0.51
C SER A 82 17.76 -24.06 -1.70
N THR A 83 16.44 -24.13 -1.49
CA THR A 83 15.46 -24.24 -2.58
C THR A 83 15.49 -23.02 -3.50
N ILE A 84 15.52 -21.80 -2.95
CA ILE A 84 15.62 -20.55 -3.72
C ILE A 84 16.91 -20.52 -4.54
N GLU A 85 18.06 -20.83 -3.92
CA GLU A 85 19.35 -20.85 -4.63
C GLU A 85 19.37 -21.91 -5.74
N SER A 86 18.78 -23.08 -5.50
CA SER A 86 18.68 -24.13 -6.52
C SER A 86 17.80 -23.68 -7.69
N PHE A 87 16.69 -22.98 -7.41
CA PHE A 87 15.74 -22.50 -8.40
C PHE A 87 16.35 -21.39 -9.24
N TYR A 88 17.06 -20.44 -8.61
CA TYR A 88 17.75 -19.34 -9.27
C TYR A 88 18.77 -19.81 -10.32
N LYS A 89 19.40 -20.97 -10.10
CA LYS A 89 20.39 -21.56 -11.01
C LYS A 89 19.79 -22.36 -12.17
N LYS A 90 18.45 -22.51 -12.25
CA LYS A 90 17.81 -23.29 -13.33
C LYS A 90 17.79 -22.52 -14.65
N ASP A 91 17.99 -23.23 -15.74
CA ASP A 91 17.85 -22.68 -17.09
C ASP A 91 16.37 -22.38 -17.40
N TRP A 92 16.11 -21.27 -18.09
CA TRP A 92 14.76 -20.87 -18.48
C TRP A 92 14.04 -21.93 -19.31
N ALA A 93 14.77 -22.67 -20.15
CA ALA A 93 14.21 -23.77 -20.92
C ALA A 93 13.59 -24.86 -20.03
N MET A 94 14.12 -25.07 -18.83
CA MET A 94 13.60 -26.03 -17.85
C MET A 94 12.45 -25.44 -17.04
N VAL A 95 12.55 -24.16 -16.66
CA VAL A 95 11.53 -23.48 -15.84
C VAL A 95 10.22 -23.29 -16.60
N ARG A 96 10.27 -22.94 -17.90
CA ARG A 96 9.06 -22.67 -18.70
C ARG A 96 8.11 -23.89 -18.82
N PHE A 97 8.64 -25.11 -18.79
CA PHE A 97 7.81 -26.33 -18.85
C PHE A 97 7.02 -26.56 -17.57
N THR A 98 7.48 -26.03 -16.43
CA THR A 98 6.79 -26.14 -15.14
C THR A 98 5.75 -25.03 -14.93
N VAL A 99 5.82 -23.92 -15.68
CA VAL A 99 4.95 -22.73 -15.52
C VAL A 99 3.74 -22.74 -16.48
N LEU A 100 3.76 -23.54 -17.55
CA LEU A 100 2.75 -23.55 -18.62
C LEU A 100 1.77 -24.74 -18.58
N ILE A 101 1.68 -25.45 -17.45
CA ILE A 101 0.67 -26.48 -17.17
C ILE A 101 -0.25 -25.96 -16.07
#